data_AF-A0A8J5PER3-F1
#
_entry.id   AF-A0A8J5PER3-F1
#
_cell.length_a   1.000
_cell.length_b   1.000
_cell.length_c   1.000
_cell.angle_alpha   90.00
_cell.angle_beta   90.00
_cell.angle_gamma   90.00
#
_symmetry.space_group_name_H-M   'P 1'
#
loop_
_entity.id
_entity.type
_entity.pdbx_description
1 polymer ?
#
loop_
_entity_poly.entity_id
_entity_poly.type
_entity_poly.pdbx_seq_one_letter_code
_entity_poly.pdbx_strand_id
1 'polypeptide(L)'
;MDIPTFVRGRDTPTLGIWGFLRSAQKASPTGLVGGVESVSGLPRSLLDIFGRMAHEDVEKDLADWEGHEGSIPHVHLWEAFRLSGILLARRQKRTHSGSPSNEILVCRLVATLDALYETRHRDEYAHILATNSMLYPYTAARLEVTILQTRPTWVQTLRRCGSICDAYRDTPNALILEEILDKALERGDNDLDLDKETKLRGVELSLF
;
A
#
# COMPACT_ATOMS: atom_id res chain seq x y z
N MET A 1 -0.30 8.24 -9.33
CA MET A 1 -0.46 9.46 -8.50
C MET A 1 0.90 9.84 -7.92
N ASP A 2 1.27 11.13 -7.86
CA ASP A 2 2.58 11.56 -7.32
C ASP A 2 2.60 11.59 -5.78
N ILE A 3 2.59 10.40 -5.18
CA ILE A 3 2.65 10.19 -3.73
C ILE A 3 3.92 9.40 -3.42
N PRO A 4 4.68 9.75 -2.37
CA PRO A 4 5.84 8.97 -1.95
C PRO A 4 5.48 7.49 -1.77
N THR A 5 6.39 6.59 -2.16
CA THR A 5 6.26 5.12 -2.05
C THR A 5 5.27 4.43 -3.00
N PHE A 6 4.35 5.16 -3.64
CA PHE A 6 3.39 4.58 -4.59
C PHE A 6 4.05 4.21 -5.92
N VAL A 7 5.18 4.82 -6.23
CA VAL A 7 6.04 4.42 -7.35
C VAL A 7 7.41 4.05 -6.78
N ARG A 8 7.92 2.90 -7.19
CA ARG A 8 9.24 2.38 -6.78
C ARG A 8 10.24 2.51 -7.91
N GLY A 9 11.48 2.79 -7.54
CA GLY A 9 12.59 2.89 -8.49
C GLY A 9 12.69 4.21 -9.22
N ARG A 10 12.01 5.26 -8.73
CA ARG A 10 11.96 6.56 -9.42
C ARG A 10 13.35 7.15 -9.63
N ASP A 11 13.65 7.55 -10.85
CA ASP A 11 14.87 8.32 -11.16
C ASP A 11 14.72 9.78 -10.71
N THR A 12 13.51 10.31 -10.84
CA THR A 12 13.17 11.66 -10.39
C THR A 12 12.55 11.67 -8.99
N PRO A 13 12.86 12.66 -8.15
CA PRO A 13 12.14 12.86 -6.90
C PRO A 13 10.63 13.05 -7.11
N THR A 14 9.83 12.69 -6.12
CA THR A 14 8.41 13.05 -6.04
C THR A 14 8.27 14.57 -6.12
N LEU A 15 7.41 15.07 -7.00
CA LEU A 15 7.21 16.51 -7.22
C LEU A 15 6.38 17.16 -6.09
N GLY A 16 5.76 16.36 -5.23
CA GLY A 16 5.00 16.85 -4.08
C GLY A 16 3.66 17.46 -4.47
N ILE A 17 3.13 17.08 -5.64
CA ILE A 17 1.90 17.66 -6.21
C ILE A 17 0.74 17.60 -5.22
N TRP A 18 0.61 16.49 -4.49
CA TRP A 18 -0.41 16.35 -3.45
C TRP A 18 -0.28 17.42 -2.37
N GLY A 19 0.93 17.62 -1.83
CA GLY A 19 1.18 18.64 -0.80
C GLY A 19 0.85 20.06 -1.28
N PHE A 20 1.22 20.40 -2.52
CA PHE A 20 0.87 21.69 -3.12
C PHE A 20 -0.64 21.86 -3.29
N LEU A 21 -1.33 20.84 -3.80
CA LEU A 21 -2.79 20.84 -3.93
C LEU A 21 -3.48 21.08 -2.57
N ARG A 22 -3.07 20.35 -1.53
CA ARG A 22 -3.66 20.48 -0.20
C ARG A 22 -3.37 21.84 0.43
N SER A 23 -2.19 22.40 0.19
CA SER A 23 -1.82 23.74 0.65
C SER A 23 -2.67 24.83 -0.02
N ALA A 24 -2.87 24.72 -1.34
CA ALA A 24 -3.75 25.62 -2.08
C ALA A 24 -5.21 25.54 -1.62
N GLN A 25 -5.71 24.34 -1.33
CA GLN A 25 -7.06 24.14 -0.78
C GLN A 25 -7.22 24.74 0.62
N LYS A 26 -6.21 24.62 1.50
CA LYS A 26 -6.22 25.27 2.82
C LYS A 26 -6.31 26.79 2.72
N ALA A 27 -5.64 27.38 1.73
CA ALA A 27 -5.66 28.82 1.48
C ALA A 27 -6.92 29.30 0.73
N SER A 28 -7.72 28.38 0.17
CA SER A 28 -8.95 28.68 -0.55
C SER A 28 -10.09 29.01 0.42
N PRO A 29 -11.03 29.91 0.06
CA PRO A 29 -12.27 30.13 0.81
C PRO A 29 -13.12 28.87 1.01
N THR A 30 -13.00 27.89 0.10
CA THR A 30 -13.71 26.60 0.19
C THR A 30 -13.12 25.65 1.24
N GLY A 31 -11.89 25.93 1.71
CA GLY A 31 -11.16 25.08 2.64
C GLY A 31 -10.75 23.72 2.06
N LEU A 32 -10.33 22.83 2.97
CA LEU A 32 -9.91 21.47 2.63
C LEU A 32 -11.09 20.63 2.13
N VAL A 33 -10.94 20.06 0.95
CA VAL A 33 -11.88 19.09 0.41
C VAL A 33 -11.67 17.75 1.12
N GLY A 34 -12.73 17.22 1.74
CA GLY A 34 -12.75 15.90 2.37
C GLY A 34 -13.12 14.76 1.41
N GLY A 35 -13.62 13.65 1.95
CA GLY A 35 -14.15 12.54 1.17
C GLY A 35 -13.08 11.67 0.48
N VAL A 36 -13.54 10.85 -0.46
CA VAL A 36 -12.72 9.93 -1.25
C VAL A 36 -12.20 10.62 -2.50
N GLU A 37 -10.91 10.47 -2.79
CA GLU A 37 -10.29 10.96 -4.01
C GLU A 37 -10.66 10.04 -5.19
N SER A 38 -11.13 10.63 -6.28
CA SER A 38 -11.81 9.91 -7.36
C SER A 38 -10.90 9.01 -8.18
N VAL A 39 -9.63 9.38 -8.37
CA VAL A 39 -8.69 8.60 -9.18
C VAL A 39 -8.21 7.39 -8.41
N SER A 40 -7.92 7.56 -7.13
CA SER A 40 -7.37 6.51 -6.29
C SER A 40 -8.41 5.63 -5.60
N GLY A 41 -9.61 6.17 -5.38
CA GLY A 41 -10.58 5.55 -4.50
C GLY A 41 -10.13 5.54 -3.04
N LEU A 42 -9.10 6.31 -2.65
CA LEU A 42 -8.61 6.42 -1.27
C LEU A 42 -9.17 7.67 -0.57
N PRO A 43 -9.40 7.64 0.76
CA PRO A 43 -9.79 8.82 1.50
C PRO A 43 -8.70 9.88 1.44
N ARG A 44 -9.08 11.14 1.19
CA ARG A 44 -8.12 12.26 1.16
C ARG A 44 -7.36 12.40 2.48
N SER A 45 -8.00 12.09 3.61
CA SER A 45 -7.36 12.08 4.93
C SER A 45 -6.24 11.04 5.02
N LEU A 46 -6.39 9.87 4.39
CA LEU A 46 -5.34 8.87 4.33
C LEU A 46 -4.22 9.27 3.36
N LEU A 47 -4.59 9.82 2.20
CA LEU A 47 -3.61 10.36 1.23
C LEU A 47 -2.79 11.52 1.81
N ASP A 48 -3.36 12.33 2.69
CA ASP A 48 -2.65 13.40 3.39
C ASP A 48 -1.52 12.87 4.29
N ILE A 49 -1.67 11.67 4.82
CA ILE A 49 -0.64 10.99 5.61
C ILE A 49 0.43 10.43 4.67
N PHE A 50 0.03 9.73 3.61
CA PHE A 50 0.96 9.23 2.58
C PHE A 50 1.74 10.33 1.86
N GLY A 51 1.14 11.50 1.63
CA GLY A 51 1.82 12.66 1.08
C GLY A 51 2.99 13.14 1.94
N ARG A 52 3.00 12.78 3.23
CA ARG A 52 4.05 13.09 4.22
C ARG A 52 4.83 11.86 4.66
N MET A 53 4.88 10.80 3.85
CA MET A 53 5.53 9.53 4.21
C MET A 53 6.99 9.66 4.68
N ALA A 54 7.67 10.76 4.31
CA ALA A 54 9.03 11.05 4.72
C ALA A 54 9.17 11.60 6.17
N HIS A 55 8.08 12.02 6.81
CA HIS A 55 8.08 12.60 8.15
C HIS A 55 8.15 11.54 9.26
N GLU A 56 8.80 11.88 10.38
CA GLU A 56 9.04 10.97 11.52
C GLU A 56 7.77 10.50 12.24
N ASP A 57 6.72 11.32 12.25
CA ASP A 57 5.45 11.08 12.93
C ASP A 57 4.45 10.24 12.11
N VAL A 58 4.81 9.85 10.87
CA VAL A 58 3.87 9.20 9.96
C VAL A 58 3.30 7.88 10.47
N GLU A 59 4.07 7.07 11.20
CA GLU A 59 3.53 5.83 11.79
C GLU A 59 2.42 6.15 12.79
N LYS A 60 2.62 7.18 13.62
CA LYS A 60 1.63 7.63 14.58
C LYS A 60 0.38 8.14 13.88
N ASP A 61 0.53 8.98 12.86
CA ASP A 61 -0.60 9.49 12.08
C ASP A 61 -1.41 8.38 11.43
N LEU A 62 -0.75 7.33 10.90
CA LEU A 62 -1.42 6.15 10.37
C LEU A 62 -2.12 5.33 11.47
N ALA A 63 -1.49 5.20 12.64
CA ALA A 63 -2.09 4.49 13.78
C ALA A 63 -3.33 5.23 14.32
N ASP A 64 -3.28 6.56 14.37
CA ASP A 64 -4.36 7.41 14.87
C ASP A 64 -5.44 7.72 13.82
N TRP A 65 -5.25 7.29 12.56
CA TRP A 65 -6.24 7.51 11.50
C TRP A 65 -7.56 6.81 11.82
N GLU A 66 -8.63 7.61 11.96
CA GLU A 66 -9.96 7.16 12.40
C GLU A 66 -10.70 6.28 11.37
N GLY A 67 -10.24 6.28 10.13
CA GLY A 67 -10.93 5.65 9.01
C GLY A 67 -11.79 6.62 8.20
N HIS A 68 -12.61 6.05 7.33
CA HIS A 68 -13.62 6.77 6.57
C HIS A 68 -14.81 5.83 6.34
N GLU A 69 -16.03 6.36 6.31
CA GLU A 69 -17.22 5.56 5.99
C GLU A 69 -17.26 5.22 4.48
N GLY A 70 -17.55 3.97 4.16
CA GLY A 70 -17.63 3.50 2.78
C GLY A 70 -18.22 2.10 2.68
N SER A 71 -18.39 1.61 1.45
CA SER A 71 -18.81 0.22 1.21
C SER A 71 -17.77 -0.77 1.75
N ILE A 72 -18.18 -2.00 2.05
CA ILE A 72 -17.31 -3.06 2.60
C ILE A 72 -15.98 -3.23 1.84
N PRO A 73 -15.94 -3.32 0.49
CA PRO A 73 -14.66 -3.46 -0.23
C PRO A 73 -13.73 -2.27 -0.05
N HIS A 74 -14.28 -1.05 -0.04
CA HIS A 74 -13.51 0.17 0.17
C HIS A 74 -12.91 0.22 1.58
N VAL A 75 -13.67 -0.15 2.62
CA VAL A 75 -13.17 -0.16 4.00
C VAL A 75 -11.98 -1.13 4.14
N HIS A 76 -12.07 -2.33 3.56
CA HIS A 76 -10.95 -3.26 3.54
C HIS A 76 -9.76 -2.72 2.74
N LEU A 77 -9.99 -2.13 1.57
CA LEU A 77 -8.92 -1.51 0.80
C LEU A 77 -8.19 -0.43 1.62
N TRP A 78 -8.94 0.47 2.26
CA TRP A 78 -8.35 1.58 3.00
C TRP A 78 -7.56 1.12 4.22
N GLU A 79 -8.07 0.12 4.94
CA GLU A 79 -7.33 -0.50 6.05
C GLU A 79 -6.08 -1.22 5.56
N ALA A 80 -6.13 -1.91 4.41
CA ALA A 80 -4.95 -2.53 3.81
C ALA A 80 -3.89 -1.48 3.46
N PHE A 81 -4.27 -0.34 2.89
CA PHE A 81 -3.35 0.78 2.66
C PHE A 81 -2.75 1.30 3.96
N ARG A 82 -3.57 1.59 4.97
CA ARG A 82 -3.13 2.08 6.27
C ARG A 82 -2.08 1.15 6.91
N LEU A 83 -2.38 -0.15 7.00
CA LEU A 83 -1.46 -1.16 7.55
C LEU A 83 -0.14 -1.22 6.76
N SER A 84 -0.23 -1.11 5.43
CA SER A 84 0.92 -1.09 4.54
C SER A 84 1.80 0.14 4.73
N GLY A 85 1.18 1.31 4.96
CA GLY A 85 1.89 2.52 5.33
C GLY A 85 2.68 2.37 6.63
N ILE A 86 2.11 1.72 7.66
CA ILE A 86 2.77 1.49 8.94
C ILE A 86 4.01 0.61 8.75
N LEU A 87 3.87 -0.52 8.04
CA LEU A 87 4.99 -1.42 7.75
C LEU A 87 6.11 -0.70 6.98
N LEU A 88 5.75 0.11 5.97
CA LEU A 88 6.72 0.87 5.20
C LEU A 88 7.40 1.99 5.99
N ALA A 89 6.69 2.68 6.89
CA ALA A 89 7.27 3.67 7.80
C ALA A 89 8.37 3.03 8.67
N ARG A 90 8.08 1.85 9.22
CA ARG A 90 9.04 1.10 10.06
C ARG A 90 10.26 0.63 9.30
N ARG A 91 10.12 0.17 8.06
CA ARG A 91 11.27 -0.17 7.20
C ARG A 91 12.17 1.04 6.95
N GLN A 92 11.61 2.25 6.97
CA GLN A 92 12.35 3.51 6.89
C GLN A 92 12.83 4.00 8.27
N LYS A 93 12.83 3.13 9.29
CA LYS A 93 13.23 3.40 10.68
C LYS A 93 12.43 4.50 11.37
N ARG A 94 11.20 4.75 10.90
CA ARG A 94 10.25 5.65 11.54
C ARG A 94 9.33 4.82 12.41
N THR A 95 9.72 4.68 13.67
CA THR A 95 9.05 3.78 14.63
C THR A 95 8.30 4.57 15.69
N HIS A 96 7.05 4.19 15.97
CA HIS A 96 6.28 4.72 17.08
C HIS A 96 6.08 3.69 18.20
N SER A 97 6.36 4.11 19.45
CA SER A 97 6.10 3.29 20.63
C SER A 97 4.59 3.08 20.83
N GLY A 98 4.17 1.83 21.06
CA GLY A 98 2.77 1.49 21.36
C GLY A 98 1.96 0.95 20.18
N SER A 99 2.54 0.93 18.98
CA SER A 99 1.92 0.28 17.80
C SER A 99 2.16 -1.24 17.82
N PRO A 100 1.23 -2.08 17.30
CA PRO A 100 1.36 -3.54 17.30
C PRO A 100 2.64 -4.06 16.62
N SER A 101 3.09 -5.28 16.91
CA SER A 101 4.27 -5.87 16.24
C SER A 101 4.05 -6.06 14.73
N ASN A 102 5.13 -6.15 13.95
CA ASN A 102 5.03 -6.39 12.50
C ASN A 102 4.24 -7.69 12.20
N GLU A 103 4.38 -8.75 13.02
CA GLU A 103 3.65 -10.00 12.84
C GLU A 103 2.13 -9.79 12.92
N ILE A 104 1.67 -8.95 13.87
CA ILE A 104 0.25 -8.62 14.01
C ILE A 104 -0.23 -7.75 12.85
N LEU A 105 0.58 -6.78 12.42
CA LEU A 105 0.26 -5.92 11.28
C LEU A 105 0.15 -6.72 9.98
N VAL A 106 1.10 -7.62 9.71
CA VAL A 106 1.08 -8.51 8.53
C VAL A 106 -0.12 -9.46 8.61
N CYS A 107 -0.41 -10.04 9.78
CA CYS A 107 -1.60 -10.88 9.97
C CYS A 107 -2.88 -10.14 9.57
N ARG A 108 -3.06 -8.91 10.09
CA ARG A 108 -4.22 -8.06 9.79
C ARG A 108 -4.25 -7.67 8.31
N LEU A 109 -3.10 -7.36 7.71
CA LEU A 109 -3.00 -6.99 6.30
C LEU A 109 -3.40 -8.16 5.40
N VAL A 110 -2.88 -9.36 5.66
CA VAL A 110 -3.26 -10.58 4.94
C VAL A 110 -4.76 -10.86 5.08
N ALA A 111 -5.30 -10.79 6.29
CA ALA A 111 -6.74 -11.01 6.53
C ALA A 111 -7.61 -9.96 5.82
N THR A 112 -7.16 -8.70 5.78
CA THR A 112 -7.88 -7.62 5.12
C THR A 112 -7.87 -7.77 3.60
N LEU A 113 -6.74 -8.18 3.03
CA LEU A 113 -6.62 -8.49 1.60
C LEU A 113 -7.46 -9.71 1.21
N ASP A 114 -7.50 -10.75 2.05
CA ASP A 114 -8.35 -11.92 1.82
C ASP A 114 -9.84 -11.57 1.91
N ALA A 115 -10.25 -10.75 2.88
CA ALA A 115 -11.63 -10.26 2.98
C ALA A 115 -12.01 -9.40 1.76
N LEU A 116 -11.11 -8.53 1.31
CA LEU A 116 -11.30 -7.74 0.08
C LEU A 116 -11.43 -8.66 -1.14
N TYR A 117 -10.57 -9.67 -1.25
CA TYR A 117 -10.64 -10.69 -2.29
C TYR A 117 -12.01 -11.36 -2.30
N GLU A 118 -12.53 -11.78 -1.15
CA GLU A 118 -13.82 -12.48 -1.06
C GLU A 118 -15.01 -11.60 -1.44
N THR A 119 -14.92 -10.26 -1.28
CA THR A 119 -16.01 -9.35 -1.68
C THR A 119 -16.35 -9.42 -3.17
N ARG A 120 -15.41 -9.86 -4.02
CA ARG A 120 -15.62 -9.97 -5.47
C ARG A 120 -16.66 -11.02 -5.87
N HIS A 121 -16.90 -12.01 -5.01
CA HIS A 121 -17.88 -13.07 -5.29
C HIS A 121 -19.30 -12.68 -4.88
N ARG A 122 -19.49 -11.45 -4.40
CA ARG A 122 -20.78 -10.94 -3.95
C ARG A 122 -21.33 -9.98 -5.00
N ASP A 123 -22.46 -10.32 -5.60
CA ASP A 123 -23.08 -9.54 -6.69
C ASP A 123 -23.35 -8.08 -6.31
N GLU A 124 -23.67 -7.83 -5.03
CA GLU A 124 -23.86 -6.49 -4.46
C GLU A 124 -22.63 -5.57 -4.62
N TYR A 125 -21.42 -6.14 -4.79
CA TYR A 125 -20.16 -5.40 -4.95
C TYR A 125 -19.52 -5.55 -6.34
N ALA A 126 -20.19 -6.21 -7.29
CA ALA A 126 -19.61 -6.48 -8.62
C ALA A 126 -19.21 -5.21 -9.41
N HIS A 127 -19.81 -4.07 -9.07
CA HIS A 127 -19.52 -2.77 -9.68
C HIS A 127 -18.33 -2.02 -9.04
N ILE A 128 -17.79 -2.52 -7.93
CA ILE A 128 -16.73 -1.87 -7.16
C ILE A 128 -15.36 -2.42 -7.59
N LEU A 129 -14.48 -1.54 -8.04
CA LEU A 129 -13.15 -1.89 -8.57
C LEU A 129 -12.03 -1.78 -7.52
N ALA A 130 -12.35 -1.89 -6.23
CA ALA A 130 -11.39 -1.74 -5.14
C ALA A 130 -10.19 -2.70 -5.23
N THR A 131 -10.39 -3.89 -5.82
CA THR A 131 -9.34 -4.88 -6.03
C THR A 131 -8.23 -4.41 -7.00
N ASN A 132 -8.49 -3.41 -7.83
CA ASN A 132 -7.49 -2.88 -8.78
C ASN A 132 -6.34 -2.17 -8.07
N SER A 133 -6.57 -1.65 -6.86
CA SER A 133 -5.57 -0.91 -6.08
C SER A 133 -4.85 -1.78 -5.05
N MET A 134 -4.96 -3.12 -5.12
CA MET A 134 -4.32 -4.01 -4.12
C MET A 134 -2.81 -4.20 -4.31
N LEU A 135 -2.23 -3.78 -5.43
CA LEU A 135 -0.81 -4.02 -5.72
C LEU A 135 0.11 -3.38 -4.67
N TYR A 136 -0.20 -2.16 -4.24
CA TYR A 136 0.54 -1.48 -3.17
C TYR A 136 0.50 -2.25 -1.84
N PRO A 137 -0.68 -2.56 -1.25
CA PRO A 137 -0.71 -3.29 0.01
C PRO A 137 -0.20 -4.73 -0.10
N TYR A 138 -0.41 -5.38 -1.23
CA TYR A 138 0.18 -6.69 -1.53
C TYR A 138 1.71 -6.63 -1.46
N THR A 139 2.32 -5.63 -2.12
CA THR A 139 3.78 -5.45 -2.13
C THR A 139 4.31 -5.20 -0.72
N ALA A 140 3.66 -4.34 0.06
CA ALA A 140 4.07 -4.05 1.43
C ALA A 140 4.03 -5.31 2.31
N ALA A 141 3.00 -6.16 2.18
CA ALA A 141 2.95 -7.43 2.89
C ALA A 141 4.08 -8.38 2.47
N ARG A 142 4.33 -8.52 1.16
CA ARG A 142 5.35 -9.42 0.61
C ARG A 142 6.78 -9.03 0.97
N LEU A 143 7.04 -7.78 1.35
CA LEU A 143 8.34 -7.30 1.83
C LEU A 143 8.69 -7.72 3.27
N GLU A 144 7.72 -8.21 4.05
CA GLU A 144 7.94 -8.71 5.42
C GLU A 144 8.36 -10.19 5.40
N VAL A 145 9.52 -10.42 4.77
CA VAL A 145 10.01 -11.75 4.38
C VAL A 145 10.19 -12.71 5.55
N THR A 146 10.83 -12.28 6.65
CA THR A 146 11.10 -13.18 7.80
C THR A 146 9.80 -13.67 8.44
N ILE A 147 8.78 -12.82 8.49
CA ILE A 147 7.45 -13.15 9.00
C ILE A 147 6.78 -14.17 8.08
N LEU A 148 6.88 -13.98 6.76
CA LEU A 148 6.26 -14.84 5.76
C LEU A 148 6.94 -16.21 5.61
N GLN A 149 8.26 -16.31 5.81
CA GLN A 149 8.97 -17.60 5.74
C GLN A 149 8.45 -18.63 6.76
N THR A 150 8.00 -18.15 7.92
CA THR A 150 7.44 -19.01 8.98
C THR A 150 5.95 -19.29 8.79
N ARG A 151 5.31 -18.71 7.76
CA ARG A 151 3.85 -18.71 7.56
C ARG A 151 3.49 -18.92 6.08
N PRO A 152 3.73 -20.14 5.53
CA PRO A 152 3.51 -20.42 4.12
C PRO A 152 2.06 -20.23 3.66
N THR A 153 1.08 -20.42 4.56
CA THR A 153 -0.34 -20.17 4.26
C THR A 153 -0.61 -18.70 3.95
N TRP A 154 0.06 -17.76 4.62
CA TRP A 154 -0.09 -16.33 4.34
C TRP A 154 0.47 -15.97 2.97
N VAL A 155 1.59 -16.58 2.57
CA VAL A 155 2.15 -16.41 1.22
C VAL A 155 1.17 -16.90 0.16
N GLN A 156 0.53 -18.06 0.39
CA GLN A 156 -0.48 -18.60 -0.53
C GLN A 156 -1.69 -17.65 -0.66
N THR A 157 -2.20 -17.12 0.46
CA THR A 157 -3.26 -16.12 0.45
C THR A 157 -2.87 -14.87 -0.31
N LEU A 158 -1.66 -14.33 -0.07
CA LEU A 158 -1.16 -13.15 -0.79
C LEU A 158 -1.05 -13.42 -2.28
N ARG A 159 -0.49 -14.57 -2.70
CA ARG A 159 -0.41 -14.96 -4.12
C ARG A 159 -1.78 -15.09 -4.77
N ARG A 160 -2.77 -15.64 -4.07
CA ARG A 160 -4.17 -15.67 -4.52
C ARG A 160 -4.70 -14.25 -4.75
N CYS A 161 -4.44 -13.33 -3.83
CA CYS A 161 -4.83 -11.91 -3.96
C CYS A 161 -4.11 -11.22 -5.13
N GLY A 162 -2.79 -11.35 -5.22
CA GLY A 162 -1.98 -10.75 -6.29
C GLY A 162 -2.36 -11.28 -7.66
N SER A 163 -2.76 -12.56 -7.74
CA SER A 163 -3.21 -13.13 -9.00
C SER A 163 -4.38 -12.34 -9.59
N ILE A 164 -5.26 -11.71 -8.82
CA ILE A 164 -6.50 -11.11 -9.35
C ILE A 164 -6.44 -9.61 -9.63
N CYS A 165 -5.28 -8.97 -9.46
CA CYS A 165 -5.09 -7.58 -9.87
C CYS A 165 -5.02 -7.50 -11.39
N ASP A 166 -6.18 -7.57 -12.07
CA ASP A 166 -6.28 -7.67 -13.53
C ASP A 166 -5.60 -6.50 -14.27
N ALA A 167 -5.54 -5.32 -13.66
CA ALA A 167 -4.83 -4.17 -14.24
C ALA A 167 -3.31 -4.37 -14.34
N TYR A 168 -2.73 -5.30 -13.56
CA TYR A 168 -1.28 -5.44 -13.41
C TYR A 168 -0.76 -6.86 -13.67
N ARG A 169 -1.60 -7.91 -13.49
CA ARG A 169 -1.23 -9.34 -13.50
C ARG A 169 -0.25 -9.73 -14.61
N ASP A 170 -0.53 -9.33 -15.85
CA ASP A 170 0.23 -9.77 -17.02
C ASP A 170 1.14 -8.68 -17.61
N THR A 171 1.43 -7.64 -16.82
CA THR A 171 2.36 -6.59 -17.25
C THR A 171 3.81 -7.02 -16.96
N PRO A 172 4.78 -6.62 -17.80
CA PRO A 172 6.20 -6.87 -17.51
C PRO A 172 6.63 -6.38 -16.12
N ASN A 173 6.06 -5.27 -15.67
CA ASN A 173 6.35 -4.67 -14.36
C ASN A 173 5.87 -5.55 -13.20
N ALA A 174 4.70 -6.17 -13.29
CA ALA A 174 4.23 -7.09 -12.26
C ALA A 174 5.03 -8.39 -12.22
N LEU A 175 5.43 -8.92 -13.38
CA LEU A 175 6.30 -10.10 -13.44
C LEU A 175 7.67 -9.83 -12.78
N ILE A 176 8.26 -8.65 -13.05
CA ILE A 176 9.51 -8.22 -12.41
C ILE A 176 9.32 -8.07 -10.89
N LEU A 177 8.20 -7.49 -10.46
CA LEU A 177 7.89 -7.34 -9.04
C LEU A 177 7.77 -8.71 -8.35
N GLU A 178 7.00 -9.64 -8.91
CA GLU A 178 6.89 -11.01 -8.38
C GLU A 178 8.26 -11.70 -8.31
N GLU A 179 9.08 -11.58 -9.35
CA GLU A 179 10.43 -12.16 -9.37
C GLU A 179 11.30 -11.61 -8.24
N ILE A 180 11.27 -10.29 -8.01
CA ILE A 180 12.01 -9.65 -6.91
C ILE A 180 11.51 -10.17 -5.55
N LEU A 181 10.19 -10.21 -5.35
CA LEU A 181 9.58 -10.62 -4.09
C LEU A 181 9.77 -12.12 -3.79
N ASP A 182 9.72 -12.98 -4.80
CA ASP A 182 9.97 -14.42 -4.66
C ASP A 182 11.45 -14.68 -4.32
N LYS A 183 12.39 -14.02 -5.02
CA LYS A 183 13.82 -14.13 -4.70
C LYS A 183 14.15 -13.65 -3.30
N ALA A 184 13.53 -12.58 -2.84
CA ALA A 184 13.71 -12.10 -1.47
C ALA A 184 13.19 -13.12 -0.45
N LEU A 185 12.01 -13.70 -0.70
CA LEU A 185 11.42 -14.74 0.15
C LEU A 185 12.30 -16.00 0.24
N GLU A 186 12.82 -16.47 -0.90
CA GLU A 186 13.72 -17.63 -0.97
C GLU A 186 15.02 -17.41 -0.19
N ARG A 187 15.55 -16.18 -0.24
CA ARG A 187 16.81 -15.81 0.44
C ARG A 187 16.64 -15.44 1.90
N GLY A 188 15.41 -15.19 2.36
CA GLY A 188 15.16 -14.64 3.69
C GLY A 188 15.57 -13.17 3.83
N ASP A 189 15.60 -12.43 2.73
CA ASP A 189 16.06 -11.04 2.71
C ASP A 189 14.96 -10.08 3.17
N ASN A 190 14.87 -9.84 4.47
CA ASN A 190 13.91 -8.91 5.05
C ASN A 190 14.28 -7.44 4.87
N ASP A 191 15.52 -7.14 4.48
CA ASP A 191 16.02 -5.78 4.31
C ASP A 191 16.02 -5.35 2.83
N LEU A 192 15.37 -6.13 1.96
CA LEU A 192 15.19 -5.86 0.53
C LEU A 192 14.83 -4.38 0.30
N ASP A 193 15.65 -3.69 -0.48
CA ASP A 193 15.40 -2.35 -0.97
C ASP A 193 14.80 -2.43 -2.37
N LEU A 194 13.47 -2.36 -2.44
CA LEU A 194 12.73 -2.45 -3.69
C LEU A 194 13.06 -1.29 -4.64
N ASP A 195 13.36 -0.10 -4.13
CA ASP A 195 13.74 1.06 -4.95
C ASP A 195 15.10 0.84 -5.61
N LYS A 196 16.05 0.24 -4.90
CA LYS A 196 17.36 -0.14 -5.46
C LYS A 196 17.24 -1.26 -6.50
N GLU A 197 16.48 -2.31 -6.22
CA GLU A 197 16.33 -3.46 -7.13
C GLU A 197 15.65 -3.08 -8.46
N THR A 198 14.66 -2.20 -8.40
CA THR A 198 13.94 -1.71 -9.59
C THR A 198 14.82 -0.79 -10.45
N LYS A 199 15.59 0.11 -9.81
CA LYS A 199 16.60 0.94 -10.51
C LYS A 199 17.67 0.11 -11.22
N LEU A 200 18.18 -0.94 -10.58
CA LEU A 200 19.17 -1.84 -11.19
C LEU A 200 18.64 -2.52 -12.47
N ARG A 201 17.32 -2.65 -12.59
CA ARG A 201 16.64 -3.22 -13.76
C ARG A 201 16.17 -2.15 -14.75
N GLY A 202 16.39 -0.86 -14.47
CA GLY A 202 15.95 0.24 -15.31
C GLY A 202 14.43 0.36 -15.42
N VAL A 203 13.70 -0.03 -14.36
CA VAL A 203 12.24 0.01 -14.35
C VAL A 203 11.71 0.87 -13.20
N GLU A 204 10.64 1.61 -13.47
CA GLU A 204 9.82 2.25 -12.45
C GLU A 204 8.52 1.45 -12.27
N LEU A 205 8.21 1.05 -11.04
CA LEU A 205 7.02 0.28 -10.73
C LEU A 205 5.95 1.19 -10.12
N SER A 206 4.87 1.48 -10.85
CA SER A 206 3.66 2.06 -10.26
C SER A 206 2.91 0.96 -9.52
N LEU A 207 2.86 1.07 -8.19
CA LEU A 207 2.10 0.16 -7.32
C LEU A 207 0.66 0.63 -7.11
N PHE A 208 0.33 1.79 -7.68
CA PHE A 208 -0.96 2.45 -7.65
C PHE A 208 -1.42 2.75 -9.07
#